data_AF-A0A7V2U0R1-F1
#
_entry.id   AF-A0A7V2U0R1-F1
#
_cell.length_a   1.000
_cell.length_b   1.000
_cell.length_c   1.000
_cell.angle_alpha   90.00
_cell.angle_beta   90.00
_cell.angle_gamma   90.00
#
_symmetry.space_group_name_H-M   'P 1'
#
loop_
_entity.id
_entity.type
_entity.pdbx_description
1 polymer ?
#
loop_
_entity_poly.entity_id
_entity_poly.type
_entity_poly.pdbx_seq_one_letter_code
_entity_poly.pdbx_strand_id
1 'polypeptide(L)'
;MAKGIWVFAEVKDHNIRKVTFELLSQGRKMAEKLGEELVAVLLGSGVEGLTGRLTEYADRVFWADDPALGQYTTDAYASVLTNLLKEHQPSIFLCGATVIGKDLSPRLAARLQTGL
;
A
#
# COMPACT_ATOMS: atom_id res chain seq x y z
N MET A 1 -16.03 -12.01 3.72
CA MET A 1 -15.77 -11.02 4.80
C MET A 1 -14.44 -10.38 4.52
N ALA A 2 -14.36 -9.06 4.58
CA ALA A 2 -13.11 -8.33 4.40
C ALA A 2 -12.10 -8.72 5.49
N LYS A 3 -10.85 -8.97 5.11
CA LYS A 3 -9.77 -9.38 6.03
C LYS A 3 -8.42 -8.85 5.55
N GLY A 4 -7.56 -8.52 6.49
CA GLY A 4 -6.18 -8.13 6.26
C GLY A 4 -5.95 -6.63 6.45
N ILE A 5 -4.82 -6.31 7.08
CA ILE A 5 -4.31 -4.96 7.27
C ILE A 5 -3.32 -4.68 6.14
N TRP A 6 -3.62 -3.73 5.29
CA TRP A 6 -2.82 -3.43 4.11
C TRP A 6 -2.11 -2.09 4.26
N VAL A 7 -0.86 -1.99 3.80
CA VAL A 7 -0.05 -0.77 3.86
C VAL A 7 0.48 -0.43 2.48
N PHE A 8 0.24 0.80 2.04
CA PHE A 8 0.87 1.32 0.82
C PHE A 8 2.35 1.67 1.07
N ALA A 9 3.23 1.01 0.32
CA ALA A 9 4.67 1.24 0.34
C ALA A 9 5.04 2.36 -0.65
N GLU A 10 5.46 3.51 -0.12
CA GLU A 10 5.89 4.64 -0.94
C GLU A 10 7.36 4.48 -1.35
N VAL A 11 7.64 4.65 -2.64
CA VAL A 11 9.00 4.68 -3.18
C VAL A 11 9.37 6.12 -3.56
N LYS A 12 10.59 6.53 -3.21
CA LYS A 12 11.21 7.76 -3.70
C LYS A 12 12.67 7.47 -4.00
N ASP A 13 13.15 7.89 -5.17
CA ASP A 13 14.55 7.70 -5.60
C ASP A 13 15.01 6.23 -5.44
N HIS A 14 14.19 5.28 -5.89
CA HIS A 14 14.39 3.83 -5.78
C HIS A 14 14.57 3.30 -4.35
N ASN A 15 14.12 4.07 -3.35
CA ASN A 15 14.15 3.68 -1.94
C ASN A 15 12.76 3.73 -1.32
N ILE A 16 12.46 2.73 -0.50
CA ILE A 16 11.22 2.71 0.30
C ILE A 16 11.32 3.80 1.36
N ARG A 17 10.30 4.67 1.42
CA ARG A 17 10.25 5.76 2.39
C ARG A 17 10.08 5.24 3.80
N LYS A 18 10.72 5.91 4.77
CA LYS A 18 10.67 5.55 6.20
C LYS A 18 9.24 5.37 6.75
N VAL A 19 8.30 6.21 6.32
CA VAL A 19 6.89 6.15 6.74
C VAL A 19 6.25 4.80 6.49
N THR A 20 6.67 4.08 5.45
CA THR A 20 6.18 2.73 5.16
C THR A 20 6.53 1.75 6.27
N PHE A 21 7.76 1.79 6.78
CA PHE A 21 8.18 0.91 7.89
C PHE A 21 7.50 1.29 9.22
N GLU A 22 7.28 2.59 9.44
CA GLU A 22 6.52 3.08 10.60
C GLU A 22 5.08 2.58 10.57
N LEU A 23 4.43 2.61 9.40
CA LEU A 23 3.08 2.09 9.19
C LEU A 23 3.02 0.56 9.27
N LEU A 24 3.97 -0.17 8.69
CA LEU A 24 4.02 -1.63 8.81
C LEU A 24 4.20 -2.06 10.27
N SER A 25 5.01 -1.34 11.03
CA SER A 25 5.19 -1.62 12.47
C SER A 25 3.91 -1.42 13.28
N GLN A 26 3.10 -0.39 12.96
CA GLN A 26 1.80 -0.21 13.60
C GLN A 26 0.75 -1.19 13.08
N GLY A 27 0.76 -1.46 11.77
CA GLY A 27 -0.09 -2.45 11.11
C GLY A 27 0.11 -3.85 11.69
N ARG A 28 1.34 -4.23 12.04
CA ARG A 28 1.65 -5.52 12.70
C ARG A 28 0.90 -5.65 14.03
N LYS A 29 0.94 -4.61 14.86
CA LYS A 29 0.20 -4.60 16.14
C LYS A 29 -1.31 -4.69 15.94
N MET A 30 -1.85 -4.12 14.86
CA MET A 30 -3.27 -4.23 14.51
C MET A 30 -3.63 -5.63 14.03
N ALA A 31 -2.82 -6.17 13.12
CA ALA A 31 -2.94 -7.51 12.55
C ALA A 31 -2.93 -8.58 13.65
N GLU A 32 -1.99 -8.51 14.59
CA GLU A 32 -1.91 -9.41 15.75
C GLU A 32 -3.16 -9.35 16.64
N LYS A 33 -3.67 -8.13 16.91
CA LYS A 33 -4.87 -7.94 17.74
C LYS A 33 -6.13 -8.48 17.09
N LEU A 34 -6.22 -8.40 15.76
CA LEU A 34 -7.38 -8.82 14.98
C LEU A 34 -7.27 -10.29 14.49
N GLY A 35 -6.09 -10.91 14.62
CA GLY A 35 -5.82 -12.23 14.05
C GLY A 35 -5.87 -12.23 12.52
N GLU A 36 -5.41 -11.15 11.90
CA GLU A 36 -5.43 -10.93 10.44
C GLU A 36 -4.01 -10.84 9.87
N GLU A 37 -3.89 -10.95 8.54
CA GLU A 37 -2.63 -10.85 7.81
C GLU A 37 -2.22 -9.38 7.61
N LEU A 38 -0.91 -9.07 7.71
CA LEU A 38 -0.34 -7.79 7.31
C LEU A 38 0.22 -7.88 5.90
N VAL A 39 -0.26 -7.02 5.00
CA VAL A 39 0.12 -7.00 3.59
C VAL A 39 0.73 -5.66 3.21
N ALA A 40 1.87 -5.67 2.53
CA ALA A 40 2.44 -4.47 1.90
C ALA A 40 2.05 -4.40 0.42
N VAL A 41 1.79 -3.19 -0.09
CA VAL A 41 1.45 -2.95 -1.50
C VAL A 41 2.45 -1.97 -2.10
N LEU A 42 3.20 -2.41 -3.11
CA LEU A 42 4.32 -1.67 -3.72
C LEU A 42 4.05 -1.37 -5.20
N LEU A 43 4.05 -0.10 -5.59
CA LEU A 43 3.84 0.32 -6.99
C LEU A 43 5.03 1.17 -7.45
N GLY A 44 5.56 0.86 -8.64
CA GLY A 44 6.60 1.67 -9.27
C GLY A 44 7.17 1.03 -10.53
N SER A 45 8.35 1.48 -10.94
CA SER A 45 9.13 0.90 -12.03
C SER A 45 10.50 0.45 -11.48
N GLY A 46 10.92 -0.77 -11.80
CA GLY A 46 12.14 -1.38 -11.27
C GLY A 46 12.10 -1.58 -9.76
N VAL A 47 10.93 -1.91 -9.21
CA VAL A 47 10.67 -2.00 -7.76
C VAL A 47 10.62 -3.44 -7.24
N GLU A 48 10.58 -4.45 -8.11
CA GLU A 48 10.57 -5.88 -7.70
C GLU A 48 11.70 -6.20 -6.71
N GLY A 49 12.91 -5.67 -6.92
CA GLY A 49 14.05 -5.87 -6.02
C GLY A 49 13.89 -5.28 -4.61
N LEU A 50 12.89 -4.41 -4.38
CA LEU A 50 12.60 -3.81 -3.07
C LEU A 50 11.66 -4.68 -2.23
N THR A 51 10.97 -5.66 -2.83
CA THR A 51 9.98 -6.52 -2.15
C THR A 51 10.55 -7.29 -0.97
N GLY A 52 11.81 -7.76 -1.06
CA GLY A 52 12.47 -8.49 0.02
C GLY A 52 12.56 -7.71 1.33
N ARG A 53 12.76 -6.39 1.24
CA ARG A 53 12.76 -5.52 2.43
C ARG A 53 11.38 -5.38 3.07
N LEU A 54 10.30 -5.54 2.29
CA LEU A 54 8.93 -5.45 2.80
C LEU A 54 8.50 -6.76 3.47
N THR A 55 8.93 -7.92 2.95
CA THR A 55 8.66 -9.23 3.55
C THR A 55 9.29 -9.43 4.92
N GLU A 56 10.28 -8.62 5.30
CA GLU A 56 10.81 -8.59 6.67
C GLU A 56 9.79 -8.05 7.69
N TYR A 57 8.80 -7.28 7.23
CA TYR A 57 7.82 -6.61 8.10
C TYR A 57 6.38 -7.09 7.85
N ALA A 58 6.03 -7.46 6.62
CA ALA A 58 4.72 -7.92 6.19
C ALA A 58 4.70 -9.43 5.89
N ASP A 59 3.56 -10.07 6.11
CA ASP A 59 3.37 -11.49 5.81
C ASP A 59 3.31 -11.76 4.29
N ARG A 60 2.81 -10.77 3.55
CA ARG A 60 2.70 -10.81 2.09
C ARG A 60 2.97 -9.45 1.47
N VAL A 61 3.46 -9.48 0.22
CA VAL A 61 3.67 -8.28 -0.59
C VAL A 61 2.94 -8.45 -1.91
N PHE A 62 2.06 -7.50 -2.24
CA PHE A 62 1.62 -7.27 -3.61
C PHE A 62 2.50 -6.20 -4.23
N TRP A 63 2.92 -6.40 -5.48
CA TRP A 63 3.61 -5.37 -6.22
C TRP A 63 3.11 -5.25 -7.65
N ALA A 64 3.21 -4.05 -8.20
CA ALA A 64 3.08 -3.77 -9.61
C ALA A 64 4.34 -3.04 -10.07
N ASP A 65 5.05 -3.65 -11.02
CA ASP A 65 6.27 -3.13 -11.62
C ASP A 65 6.01 -2.83 -13.10
N ASP A 66 5.84 -1.54 -13.41
CA ASP A 66 5.52 -1.08 -14.76
C ASP A 66 6.15 0.30 -15.02
N PRO A 67 6.75 0.57 -16.20
CA PRO A 67 7.29 1.88 -16.54
C PRO A 67 6.30 3.04 -16.37
N ALA A 68 4.99 2.81 -16.57
CA ALA A 68 3.94 3.80 -16.37
C ALA A 68 3.77 4.22 -14.90
N LEU A 69 4.31 3.44 -13.96
CA LEU A 69 4.35 3.74 -12.52
C LEU A 69 5.69 4.35 -12.10
N GLY A 70 6.63 4.60 -13.03
CA GLY A 70 7.95 5.15 -12.70
C GLY A 70 7.91 6.57 -12.12
N GLN A 71 6.91 7.37 -12.51
CA GLN A 71 6.59 8.64 -11.87
C GLN A 71 5.21 8.58 -11.26
N TYR A 72 5.07 9.11 -10.05
CA TYR A 72 3.77 9.18 -9.40
C TYR A 72 2.80 10.04 -10.21
N THR A 73 1.67 9.43 -10.58
CA THR A 73 0.47 10.14 -11.00
C THR A 73 -0.71 9.59 -10.24
N THR A 74 -1.60 10.47 -9.79
CA THR A 74 -2.77 10.10 -8.99
C THR A 74 -3.63 9.06 -9.70
N ASP A 75 -3.86 9.23 -11.02
CA ASP A 75 -4.74 8.34 -11.77
C ASP A 75 -4.16 6.94 -12.00
N ALA A 76 -2.85 6.82 -12.33
CA ALA A 76 -2.23 5.51 -12.51
C ALA A 76 -2.23 4.71 -11.21
N TYR A 77 -1.76 5.32 -10.12
CA TYR A 77 -1.69 4.68 -8.81
C TYR A 77 -3.09 4.35 -8.27
N ALA A 78 -4.03 5.29 -8.35
CA ALA A 78 -5.40 5.05 -7.90
C ALA A 78 -6.11 3.99 -8.74
N SER A 79 -5.81 3.86 -10.03
CA SER A 79 -6.40 2.81 -10.89
C SER A 79 -5.97 1.42 -10.44
N VAL A 80 -4.65 1.20 -10.33
CA VAL A 80 -4.08 -0.09 -9.90
C VAL A 80 -4.57 -0.46 -8.51
N LEU A 81 -4.50 0.47 -7.55
CA LEU A 81 -4.92 0.22 -6.17
C LEU A 81 -6.43 -0.01 -6.06
N THR A 82 -7.26 0.74 -6.79
CA THR A 82 -8.72 0.52 -6.74
C THR A 82 -9.08 -0.89 -7.21
N ASN A 83 -8.46 -1.37 -8.30
CA ASN A 83 -8.71 -2.71 -8.82
C ASN A 83 -8.28 -3.78 -7.81
N LEU A 84 -7.05 -3.67 -7.29
CA LEU A 84 -6.49 -4.60 -6.31
C LEU A 84 -7.33 -4.65 -5.02
N LEU A 85 -7.74 -3.49 -4.50
CA LEU A 85 -8.52 -3.40 -3.26
C LEU A 85 -9.96 -3.90 -3.45
N LYS A 86 -10.56 -3.74 -4.64
CA LYS A 86 -11.88 -4.32 -4.95
C LYS A 86 -11.84 -5.85 -5.07
N GLU A 87 -10.75 -6.39 -5.62
CA GLU A 87 -10.57 -7.82 -5.78
C GLU A 87 -10.36 -8.52 -4.43
N HIS A 88 -9.48 -7.97 -3.59
CA HIS A 88 -9.08 -8.63 -2.34
C HIS A 88 -9.84 -8.16 -1.09
N GLN A 89 -10.52 -7.01 -1.15
CA GLN A 89 -11.35 -6.45 -0.09
C GLN A 89 -10.70 -6.51 1.31
N PRO A 90 -9.59 -5.78 1.55
CA PRO A 90 -8.97 -5.73 2.86
C PRO A 90 -9.88 -5.04 3.89
N SER A 91 -9.66 -5.35 5.17
CA SER A 91 -10.41 -4.74 6.27
C SER A 91 -9.94 -3.31 6.54
N ILE A 92 -8.63 -3.06 6.44
CA ILE A 92 -7.99 -1.76 6.70
C ILE A 92 -6.92 -1.52 5.64
N PHE A 93 -6.87 -0.29 5.09
CA PHE A 93 -5.81 0.16 4.18
C PHE A 93 -5.14 1.43 4.72
N LEU A 94 -3.83 1.35 4.98
CA LEU A 94 -3.04 2.42 5.59
C LEU A 94 -2.16 3.11 4.54
N CYS A 95 -2.20 4.44 4.53
CA CYS A 95 -1.35 5.30 3.70
C CYS A 95 -0.54 6.27 4.56
N GLY A 96 0.65 6.64 4.10
CA GLY A 96 1.44 7.69 4.75
C GLY A 96 0.77 9.05 4.62
N ALA A 97 0.83 9.90 5.65
CA ALA A 97 0.33 11.28 5.58
C ALA A 97 1.28 12.23 4.82
N THR A 98 1.83 11.76 3.70
CA THR A 98 2.80 12.46 2.85
C THR A 98 2.10 13.24 1.73
N VAL A 99 2.85 13.92 0.85
CA VAL A 99 2.24 14.57 -0.33
C VAL A 99 1.52 13.54 -1.21
N ILE A 100 2.15 12.40 -1.48
CA ILE A 100 1.55 11.31 -2.26
C ILE A 100 0.34 10.73 -1.53
N GLY A 101 0.50 10.36 -0.25
CA GLY A 101 -0.59 9.70 0.46
C GLY A 101 -1.78 10.61 0.74
N LYS A 102 -1.58 11.92 0.96
CA LYS A 102 -2.68 12.90 1.10
C LYS A 102 -3.42 13.18 -0.21
N ASP A 103 -2.76 12.99 -1.34
CA ASP A 103 -3.37 13.10 -2.67
C ASP A 103 -4.11 11.81 -3.06
N LEU A 104 -3.48 10.66 -2.82
CA LEU A 104 -3.97 9.34 -3.22
C LEU A 104 -5.14 8.84 -2.35
N SER A 105 -5.05 8.99 -1.03
CA SER A 105 -6.02 8.40 -0.10
C SER A 105 -7.46 8.93 -0.27
N PRO A 106 -7.75 10.24 -0.44
CA PRO A 106 -9.12 10.69 -0.71
C PRO A 106 -9.65 10.20 -2.07
N ARG A 107 -8.78 10.05 -3.07
CA ARG A 107 -9.15 9.49 -4.39
C ARG A 107 -9.57 8.03 -4.27
N LEU A 108 -8.84 7.24 -3.48
CA LEU A 108 -9.18 5.84 -3.20
C LEU A 108 -10.48 5.73 -2.41
N ALA A 109 -10.64 6.51 -1.33
CA ALA A 109 -11.85 6.50 -0.51
C ALA A 109 -13.10 6.80 -1.36
N ALA A 110 -13.03 7.80 -2.24
CA ALA A 110 -14.12 8.13 -3.16
C ALA A 110 -14.41 6.99 -4.17
N ARG A 111 -13.39 6.38 -4.78
CA ARG A 111 -13.54 5.29 -5.76
C ARG A 111 -14.04 3.98 -5.15
N LEU A 112 -13.74 3.75 -3.88
CA LEU A 112 -14.14 2.56 -3.11
C LEU A 112 -15.41 2.80 -2.29
N GLN A 113 -15.94 4.03 -2.28
CA GLN A 113 -17.12 4.43 -1.49
C GLN A 113 -16.98 4.08 0.00
N THR A 114 -15.82 4.41 0.58
CA THR A 114 -15.49 4.14 1.99
C THR A 114 -15.00 5.40 2.71
N GLY A 115 -14.84 5.31 4.03
CA GLY A 115 -14.26 6.37 4.85
C GLY A 115 -12.75 6.56 4.64
N LEU A 116 -12.23 7.69 5.12
CA LEU A 116 -10.81 8.02 5.18
C LEU A 116 -10.40 8.36 6.61
#